data_AF-A0A2T0FD34-F1
#
_entry.id   AF-A0A2T0FD34-F1
#
_cell.length_a   1.000
_cell.length_b   1.000
_cell.length_c   1.000
_cell.angle_alpha   90.00
_cell.angle_beta   90.00
_cell.angle_gamma   90.00
#
_symmetry.space_group_name_H-M   'P 1'
#
loop_
_entity.id
_entity.type
_entity.pdbx_description
1 polymer ?
#
loop_
_entity_poly.entity_id
_entity_poly.type
_entity_poly.pdbx_seq_one_letter_code
_entity_poly.pdbx_strand_id
1 'polypeptide(L)'
;MEGAALDKAYHAMKSADTATMSGDYTKAAGLHEEAAKFFDSAAEESPSNPATRVLVDMAEQQRRRAKYLASGKAKQDAKKVAAAVAAIVPSQSQITSQITSQLAAARVPAAQLSMPGGLPSVSSTPSSQTTAFSSVASLLPSVEDAFSDLQSKAAAAYSRAFDQALLAARGTDPSESFYLVGTQTGRPTDHDIRSIDLGARVHALEAANRAQQQAFKSGIQRLQRELALREQRLIDEHTEETDRLRAENDRLNVQIIKLKSRWDDLKESAKKRSSAKT
;
A
#
# COMPACT_ATOMS: atom_id res chain seq x y z
N MET A 1 38.90 4.90 4.66
CA MET A 1 38.20 5.96 3.90
C MET A 1 36.96 5.46 3.15
N GLU A 2 36.59 4.17 3.29
CA GLU A 2 35.46 3.51 2.62
C GLU A 2 34.08 4.18 2.76
N GLY A 3 33.84 5.00 3.79
CA GLY A 3 32.55 5.67 3.98
C GLY A 3 32.26 6.78 2.98
N ALA A 4 33.27 7.46 2.44
CA ALA A 4 33.06 8.68 1.67
C ALA A 4 32.43 8.43 0.28
N ALA A 5 32.72 7.30 -0.36
CA ALA A 5 32.11 6.91 -1.64
C ALA A 5 30.68 6.41 -1.45
N LEU A 6 30.45 5.62 -0.40
CA LEU A 6 29.13 5.10 -0.05
C LEU A 6 28.15 6.24 0.31
N ASP A 7 28.58 7.20 1.13
CA ASP A 7 27.76 8.34 1.52
C ASP A 7 27.35 9.19 0.31
N LYS A 8 28.27 9.40 -0.63
CA LYS A 8 27.97 10.09 -1.91
C LYS A 8 26.97 9.30 -2.75
N ALA A 9 27.08 7.97 -2.81
CA ALA A 9 26.12 7.11 -3.50
C ALA A 9 24.70 7.25 -2.90
N TYR A 10 24.58 7.25 -1.57
CA TYR A 10 23.31 7.43 -0.88
C TYR A 10 22.71 8.82 -1.09
N HIS A 11 23.52 9.87 -1.07
CA HIS A 11 23.06 11.23 -1.36
C HIS A 11 22.56 11.38 -2.80
N ALA A 12 23.30 10.82 -3.77
CA ALA A 12 22.90 10.82 -5.18
C ALA A 12 21.59 10.03 -5.38
N MET A 13 21.44 8.87 -4.73
CA MET A 13 20.22 8.06 -4.79
C MET A 13 19.01 8.83 -4.22
N LYS A 14 19.16 9.46 -3.05
CA LYS A 14 18.08 10.26 -2.45
C LYS A 14 17.69 11.44 -3.34
N SER A 15 18.66 12.10 -3.96
CA SER A 15 18.39 13.17 -4.92
C SER A 15 17.66 12.64 -6.17
N ALA A 16 18.05 11.46 -6.67
CA ALA A 16 17.40 10.81 -7.81
C ALA A 16 15.93 10.46 -7.51
N ASP A 17 15.64 9.97 -6.30
CA ASP A 17 14.28 9.69 -5.86
C ASP A 17 13.44 10.99 -5.77
N THR A 18 14.01 12.08 -5.24
CA THR A 18 13.30 13.38 -5.23
C THR A 18 13.01 13.90 -6.63
N ALA A 19 13.93 13.72 -7.59
CA ALA A 19 13.73 14.11 -8.99
C ALA A 19 12.70 13.21 -9.70
N THR A 20 12.60 11.93 -9.29
CA THR A 20 11.55 11.03 -9.77
C THR A 20 10.17 11.49 -9.29
N MET A 21 10.07 11.91 -8.02
CA MET A 21 8.83 12.45 -7.45
C MET A 21 8.43 13.79 -8.05
N SER A 22 9.40 14.64 -8.43
CA SER A 22 9.10 15.91 -9.13
C SER A 22 8.71 15.73 -10.60
N GLY A 23 8.81 14.51 -11.14
CA GLY A 23 8.51 14.21 -12.55
C GLY A 23 9.66 14.53 -13.52
N ASP A 24 10.82 14.95 -13.02
CA ASP A 24 12.01 15.25 -13.80
C ASP A 24 12.83 13.97 -14.08
N TYR A 25 12.23 13.05 -14.83
CA TYR A 25 12.80 11.72 -15.07
C TYR A 25 14.16 11.72 -15.78
N THR A 26 14.49 12.76 -16.56
CA THR A 26 15.80 12.90 -17.21
C THR A 26 16.89 13.20 -16.20
N LYS A 27 16.60 14.10 -15.24
CA LYS A 27 17.49 14.43 -14.13
C LYS A 27 17.62 13.25 -13.17
N ALA A 28 16.51 12.58 -12.86
CA ALA A 28 16.51 11.37 -12.04
C ALA A 28 17.36 10.25 -12.66
N ALA A 29 17.26 10.03 -13.98
CA ALA A 29 18.07 9.03 -14.68
C ALA A 29 19.57 9.32 -14.55
N GLY A 30 19.99 10.58 -14.75
CA GLY A 30 21.39 10.99 -14.58
C GLY A 30 21.90 10.79 -13.16
N LEU A 31 21.08 11.10 -12.15
CA LEU A 31 21.44 10.94 -10.73
C LEU A 31 21.53 9.46 -10.31
N HIS A 32 20.67 8.58 -10.85
CA HIS A 32 20.81 7.12 -10.63
C HIS A 32 22.07 6.56 -11.31
N GLU A 33 22.47 7.08 -12.47
CA GLU A 33 23.73 6.70 -13.13
C GLU A 33 24.95 7.18 -12.34
N GLU A 34 24.89 8.38 -11.76
CA GLU A 34 25.92 8.91 -10.87
C GLU A 34 26.03 8.09 -9.58
N ALA A 35 24.90 7.72 -8.97
CA ALA A 35 24.88 6.83 -7.80
C ALA A 35 25.52 5.47 -8.12
N ALA A 36 25.27 4.91 -9.30
CA ALA A 36 25.90 3.66 -9.73
C ALA A 36 27.43 3.77 -9.79
N LYS A 37 27.97 4.88 -10.32
CA LYS A 37 29.42 5.12 -10.37
C LYS A 37 30.04 5.18 -8.97
N PHE A 38 29.35 5.80 -8.00
CA PHE A 38 29.82 5.83 -6.62
C PHE A 38 29.76 4.46 -5.94
N PHE A 39 28.78 3.62 -6.26
CA PHE A 39 28.76 2.23 -5.81
C PHE A 39 29.88 1.39 -6.43
N ASP A 40 30.23 1.62 -7.70
CA ASP A 40 31.40 0.97 -8.31
C ASP A 40 32.69 1.36 -7.60
N SER A 41 32.91 2.66 -7.33
CA SER A 41 34.08 3.14 -6.59
C SER A 41 34.13 2.59 -5.16
N ALA A 42 32.97 2.50 -4.48
CA ALA A 42 32.89 1.88 -3.15
C ALA A 42 33.20 0.37 -3.21
N ALA A 43 32.83 -0.31 -4.30
CA ALA A 43 33.11 -1.73 -4.50
C ALA A 43 34.61 -1.99 -4.72
N GLU A 44 35.31 -1.08 -5.41
CA GLU A 44 36.77 -1.13 -5.62
C GLU A 44 37.56 -0.88 -4.33
N GLU A 45 37.07 0.00 -3.46
CA GLU A 45 37.70 0.31 -2.17
C GLU A 45 37.39 -0.72 -1.07
N SER A 46 36.41 -1.60 -1.27
CA SER A 46 35.95 -2.54 -0.26
C SER A 46 36.88 -3.77 -0.14
N PRO A 47 37.43 -4.06 1.06
CA PRO A 47 38.32 -5.20 1.30
C PRO A 47 37.57 -6.54 1.44
N SER A 48 36.24 -6.51 1.56
CA SER A 48 35.41 -7.68 1.84
C SER A 48 34.65 -8.14 0.60
N ASN A 49 34.93 -9.36 0.12
CA ASN A 49 34.26 -9.99 -1.03
C ASN A 49 32.72 -9.96 -0.95
N PRO A 50 32.06 -10.29 0.20
CA PRO A 50 30.61 -10.18 0.29
C PRO A 50 30.10 -8.73 0.18
N ALA A 51 30.82 -7.74 0.73
CA ALA A 51 30.41 -6.34 0.61
C ALA A 51 30.54 -5.83 -0.84
N THR A 52 31.62 -6.21 -1.54
CA THR A 52 31.79 -5.90 -2.96
C THR A 52 30.65 -6.45 -3.82
N ARG A 53 30.18 -7.69 -3.56
CA ARG A 53 29.02 -8.25 -4.29
C ARG A 53 27.76 -7.42 -4.09
N VAL A 54 27.45 -7.04 -2.85
CA VAL A 54 26.29 -6.21 -2.55
C VAL A 54 26.39 -4.85 -3.24
N LEU A 55 27.57 -4.22 -3.22
CA LEU A 55 27.80 -2.92 -3.87
C LEU A 55 27.65 -3.00 -5.40
N VAL A 56 28.14 -4.08 -6.03
CA VAL A 56 27.96 -4.34 -7.46
C VAL A 56 26.49 -4.55 -7.80
N ASP A 57 25.76 -5.33 -7.01
CA ASP A 57 24.32 -5.55 -7.20
C ASP A 57 23.54 -4.24 -7.07
N MET A 58 23.90 -3.40 -6.10
CA MET A 58 23.33 -2.06 -5.93
C MET A 58 23.64 -1.18 -7.15
N ALA A 59 24.88 -1.15 -7.64
CA ALA A 59 25.24 -0.41 -8.84
C ALA A 59 24.43 -0.84 -10.06
N GLU A 60 24.24 -2.15 -10.25
CA GLU A 60 23.44 -2.69 -11.36
C GLU A 60 21.96 -2.31 -11.21
N GLN A 61 21.39 -2.39 -10.01
CA GLN A 61 20.02 -1.96 -9.73
C GLN A 61 19.81 -0.49 -10.12
N GLN A 62 20.75 0.39 -9.76
CA GLN A 62 20.65 1.81 -10.10
C GLN A 62 20.76 2.05 -11.61
N ARG A 63 21.66 1.34 -12.33
CA ARG A 63 21.72 1.42 -13.81
C ARG A 63 20.43 0.95 -14.48
N ARG A 64 19.79 -0.10 -13.96
CA ARG A 64 18.49 -0.57 -14.48
C ARG A 64 17.41 0.49 -14.28
N ARG A 65 17.37 1.15 -13.12
CA ARG A 65 16.46 2.28 -12.85
C ARG A 65 16.72 3.46 -13.79
N ALA A 66 17.98 3.86 -13.95
CA ALA A 66 18.37 4.93 -14.87
C ALA A 66 17.91 4.64 -16.31
N LYS A 67 18.15 3.42 -16.82
CA LYS A 67 17.69 2.98 -18.16
C LYS A 67 16.16 3.00 -18.28
N TYR A 68 15.44 2.55 -17.26
CA TYR A 68 13.98 2.55 -17.27
C TYR A 68 13.43 3.99 -17.33
N LEU A 69 13.97 4.91 -16.52
CA LEU A 69 13.59 6.31 -16.51
C LEU A 69 13.95 7.02 -17.82
N ALA A 70 15.14 6.77 -18.36
CA ALA A 70 15.62 7.32 -19.63
C ALA A 70 14.80 6.81 -20.84
N SER A 71 14.29 5.58 -20.79
CA SER A 71 13.50 4.98 -21.88
C SER A 71 12.13 5.65 -22.12
N GLY A 72 11.74 6.63 -21.31
CA GLY A 72 10.45 7.33 -21.43
C GLY A 72 9.23 6.46 -21.05
N LYS A 73 9.42 5.14 -20.82
CA LYS A 73 8.39 4.24 -20.31
C LYS A 73 7.83 4.71 -18.96
N ALA A 74 8.68 5.27 -18.11
CA ALA A 74 8.25 5.89 -16.84
C ALA A 74 7.20 7.00 -17.04
N LYS A 75 7.33 7.85 -18.09
CA LYS A 75 6.33 8.88 -18.41
C LYS A 75 5.02 8.26 -18.93
N GLN A 76 5.12 7.20 -19.72
CA GLN A 76 3.94 6.50 -20.25
C GLN A 76 3.19 5.74 -19.15
N ASP A 77 3.91 5.08 -18.25
CA ASP A 77 3.35 4.35 -17.13
C ASP A 77 2.76 5.31 -16.09
N ALA A 78 3.43 6.43 -15.79
CA ALA A 78 2.87 7.50 -14.97
C ALA A 78 1.57 8.08 -15.59
N LYS A 79 1.52 8.26 -16.92
CA LYS A 79 0.31 8.72 -17.61
C LYS A 79 -0.82 7.68 -17.57
N LYS A 80 -0.51 6.39 -17.69
CA LYS A 80 -1.49 5.30 -17.57
C LYS A 80 -2.02 5.18 -16.14
N VAL A 81 -1.16 5.30 -15.14
CA VAL A 81 -1.57 5.30 -13.72
C VAL A 81 -2.42 6.53 -13.42
N ALA A 82 -2.02 7.73 -13.86
CA ALA A 82 -2.82 8.94 -13.71
C ALA A 82 -4.20 8.82 -14.39
N ALA A 83 -4.27 8.22 -15.58
CA ALA A 83 -5.53 7.95 -16.27
C ALA A 83 -6.39 6.90 -15.53
N ALA A 84 -5.78 5.86 -14.97
CA ALA A 84 -6.49 4.85 -14.18
C ALA A 84 -7.00 5.42 -12.84
N VAL A 85 -6.20 6.26 -12.16
CA VAL A 85 -6.60 6.96 -10.94
C VAL A 85 -7.73 7.95 -11.23
N ALA A 86 -7.65 8.70 -12.33
CA ALA A 86 -8.74 9.60 -12.76
C ALA A 86 -10.04 8.86 -13.13
N ALA A 87 -9.95 7.58 -13.53
CA ALA A 87 -11.11 6.74 -13.81
C ALA A 87 -11.72 6.12 -12.55
N ILE A 88 -10.94 5.97 -11.47
CA ILE A 88 -11.37 5.36 -10.20
C ILE A 88 -11.84 6.43 -9.20
N VAL A 89 -11.28 7.64 -9.26
CA VAL A 89 -11.70 8.77 -8.41
C VAL A 89 -12.91 9.45 -9.07
N PRO A 90 -14.14 9.31 -8.54
CA PRO A 90 -15.26 10.09 -9.05
C PRO A 90 -14.93 11.57 -8.89
N SER A 91 -15.11 12.32 -9.97
CA SER A 91 -14.92 13.77 -9.99
C SER A 91 -15.54 14.40 -8.74
N GLN A 92 -14.82 15.32 -8.10
CA GLN A 92 -15.23 15.99 -6.84
C GLN A 92 -16.66 16.57 -6.93
N SER A 93 -17.13 16.92 -8.13
CA SER A 93 -18.50 17.34 -8.43
C SER A 93 -19.56 16.26 -8.21
N GLN A 94 -19.25 14.98 -8.44
CA GLN A 94 -20.14 13.85 -8.21
C GLN A 94 -20.26 13.49 -6.72
N ILE A 95 -19.17 13.62 -5.96
CA ILE A 95 -19.21 13.42 -4.50
C ILE A 95 -20.06 14.53 -3.85
N THR A 96 -19.85 15.77 -4.27
CA THR A 96 -20.60 16.93 -3.73
C THR A 96 -22.11 16.82 -4.01
N SER A 97 -22.53 16.34 -5.19
CA SER A 97 -23.95 16.18 -5.51
C SER A 97 -24.61 15.05 -4.71
N GLN A 98 -23.91 13.94 -4.46
CA GLN A 98 -24.43 12.85 -3.63
C GLN A 98 -24.54 13.22 -2.15
N ILE A 99 -23.57 13.96 -1.60
CA ILE A 99 -23.64 14.44 -0.21
C ILE A 99 -24.79 15.44 -0.05
N THR A 100 -24.96 16.36 -1.02
CA THR A 100 -26.03 17.37 -0.95
C THR A 100 -27.42 16.74 -1.06
N SER A 101 -27.59 15.70 -1.90
CA SER A 101 -28.88 14.99 -2.01
C SER A 101 -29.21 14.19 -0.75
N GLN A 102 -28.21 13.60 -0.09
CA GLN A 102 -28.41 12.86 1.17
C GLN A 102 -28.67 13.79 2.36
N LEU A 103 -28.03 14.97 2.40
CA LEU A 103 -28.23 15.95 3.48
C LEU A 103 -29.59 16.66 3.38
N ALA A 104 -30.13 16.83 2.18
CA ALA A 104 -31.48 17.39 1.97
C ALA A 104 -32.59 16.41 2.43
N ALA A 105 -32.36 15.10 2.33
CA ALA A 105 -33.31 14.07 2.76
C ALA A 105 -33.36 13.88 4.30
N ALA A 106 -32.34 14.36 5.03
CA ALA A 106 -32.21 14.17 6.48
C ALA A 106 -32.75 15.34 7.34
N ARG A 107 -33.28 16.41 6.74
CA ARG A 107 -33.87 17.53 7.49
C ARG A 107 -35.28 17.22 7.99
N VAL A 108 -35.36 16.67 9.19
CA VAL A 108 -36.57 16.69 10.04
C VAL A 108 -36.69 18.08 10.71
N PRO A 109 -37.90 18.66 10.82
CA PRO A 109 -38.07 19.97 11.45
C PRO A 109 -37.95 19.85 12.98
N ALA A 110 -36.84 20.37 13.53
CA ALA A 110 -36.63 20.45 14.98
C ALA A 110 -37.39 21.66 15.55
N ALA A 111 -38.61 21.41 16.04
CA ALA A 111 -39.25 22.26 17.04
C ALA A 111 -38.51 22.10 18.38
N GLN A 112 -38.23 23.25 19.00
CA GLN A 112 -38.12 23.54 20.44
C GLN A 112 -37.66 22.39 21.36
N LEU A 113 -36.55 22.58 22.10
CA LEU A 113 -36.54 22.26 23.53
C LEU A 113 -35.33 22.88 24.26
N SER A 114 -35.68 23.40 25.43
CA SER A 114 -34.91 24.25 26.33
C SER A 114 -33.88 23.51 27.21
N MET A 115 -32.89 24.28 27.66
CA MET A 115 -31.94 24.08 28.77
C MET A 115 -32.62 23.58 30.07
N PRO A 116 -31.95 22.88 31.03
CA PRO A 116 -30.82 23.42 31.85
C PRO A 116 -29.71 22.37 32.18
N GLY A 117 -28.44 22.74 32.31
CA GLY A 117 -27.84 23.28 33.55
C GLY A 117 -26.97 22.22 34.24
N GLY A 118 -25.64 22.41 34.28
CA GLY A 118 -24.73 21.52 35.01
C GLY A 118 -23.24 21.81 34.76
N LEU A 119 -22.55 22.33 35.78
CA LEU A 119 -21.08 22.48 35.92
C LEU A 119 -20.47 21.12 36.34
N PRO A 120 -19.16 20.78 36.14
CA PRO A 120 -17.93 21.49 36.57
C PRO A 120 -16.85 21.62 35.45
N SER A 121 -15.92 22.59 35.45
CA SER A 121 -14.71 22.85 36.26
C SER A 121 -13.44 22.06 35.84
N VAL A 122 -12.52 22.79 35.17
CA VAL A 122 -11.04 22.81 35.30
C VAL A 122 -10.12 21.92 34.41
N SER A 123 -9.24 22.68 33.72
CA SER A 123 -7.87 22.47 33.22
C SER A 123 -7.48 21.31 32.30
N SER A 124 -6.93 21.65 31.14
CA SER A 124 -5.53 21.32 30.79
C SER A 124 -5.06 22.07 29.54
N THR A 125 -3.78 22.41 29.58
CA THR A 125 -2.90 23.05 28.60
C THR A 125 -2.78 22.28 27.27
N PRO A 126 -2.54 22.95 26.13
CA PRO A 126 -2.30 22.29 24.86
C PRO A 126 -0.80 22.00 24.68
N SER A 127 -0.45 20.75 24.40
CA SER A 127 0.83 20.44 23.76
C SER A 127 0.70 19.18 22.89
N SER A 128 1.26 19.30 21.69
CA SER A 128 1.77 18.23 20.82
C SER A 128 0.89 17.82 19.64
N GLN A 129 0.95 18.64 18.59
CA GLN A 129 0.84 18.20 17.21
C GLN A 129 2.13 17.49 16.80
N THR A 130 2.20 16.15 16.88
CA THR A 130 3.19 15.32 16.14
C THR A 130 2.88 13.84 16.34
N THR A 131 2.01 13.23 15.54
CA THR A 131 1.88 11.74 15.51
C THR A 131 1.44 11.12 14.17
N ALA A 132 0.94 11.88 13.19
CA ALA A 132 0.38 11.26 11.97
C ALA A 132 1.41 10.48 11.11
N PHE A 133 2.70 10.83 11.14
CA PHE A 133 3.73 10.13 10.34
C PHE A 133 4.31 8.87 11.00
N SER A 134 3.99 8.59 12.27
CA SER A 134 4.52 7.41 12.97
C SER A 134 3.74 6.12 12.64
N SER A 135 2.49 6.22 12.19
CA SER A 135 1.61 5.07 11.94
C SER A 135 2.01 4.26 10.71
N VAL A 136 2.47 4.93 9.64
CA VAL A 136 2.88 4.26 8.39
C VAL A 136 4.16 3.43 8.57
N ALA A 137 5.08 3.89 9.41
CA ALA A 137 6.33 3.17 9.69
C ALA A 137 6.09 1.86 10.48
N SER A 138 5.05 1.78 11.30
CA SER A 138 4.67 0.56 12.02
C SER A 138 3.93 -0.49 11.18
N LEU A 139 3.53 -0.16 9.94
CA LEU A 139 2.73 -1.05 9.08
C LEU A 139 3.55 -1.92 8.12
N LEU A 140 4.81 -1.55 7.84
CA LEU A 140 5.71 -2.29 6.95
C LEU A 140 6.03 -3.72 7.44
N PRO A 141 6.32 -3.98 8.73
CA PRO A 141 6.65 -5.32 9.20
C PRO A 141 5.48 -6.32 9.03
N SER A 142 4.24 -5.86 9.23
CA SER A 142 3.05 -6.73 9.15
C SER A 142 2.75 -7.23 7.73
N VAL A 143 3.15 -6.49 6.69
CA VAL A 143 2.94 -6.91 5.30
C VAL A 143 4.01 -7.90 4.86
N GLU A 144 5.24 -7.72 5.35
CA GLU A 144 6.38 -8.59 5.05
C GLU A 144 6.24 -9.97 5.72
N ASP A 145 5.70 -10.00 6.95
CA ASP A 145 5.35 -11.24 7.66
C ASP A 145 4.21 -11.98 6.95
N ALA A 146 3.17 -11.27 6.51
CA ALA A 146 2.05 -11.86 5.78
C ALA A 146 2.48 -12.41 4.41
N PHE A 147 3.43 -11.75 3.75
CA PHE A 147 3.98 -12.20 2.47
C PHE A 147 4.85 -13.45 2.66
N SER A 148 5.69 -13.48 3.69
CA SER A 148 6.53 -14.64 4.03
C SER A 148 5.68 -15.87 4.38
N ASP A 149 4.59 -15.68 5.13
CA ASP A 149 3.65 -16.75 5.47
C ASP A 149 2.87 -17.25 4.24
N LEU A 150 2.52 -16.34 3.31
CA LEU A 150 1.91 -16.74 2.03
C LEU A 150 2.89 -17.56 1.18
N GLN A 151 4.16 -17.17 1.16
CA GLN A 151 5.21 -17.85 0.39
C GLN A 151 5.50 -19.26 0.94
N SER A 152 5.56 -19.40 2.28
CA SER A 152 5.75 -20.69 2.94
C SER A 152 4.57 -21.65 2.71
N LYS A 153 3.33 -21.14 2.77
CA LYS A 153 2.11 -21.92 2.48
C LYS A 153 2.03 -22.33 1.01
N ALA A 154 2.41 -21.46 0.09
CA ALA A 154 2.47 -21.78 -1.33
C ALA A 154 3.51 -22.87 -1.62
N ALA A 155 4.69 -22.80 -0.99
CA ALA A 155 5.72 -23.83 -1.11
C ALA A 155 5.22 -25.18 -0.55
N ALA A 156 4.57 -25.19 0.61
CA ALA A 156 4.03 -26.41 1.21
C ALA A 156 2.89 -27.03 0.36
N ALA A 157 2.03 -26.20 -0.24
CA ALA A 157 0.98 -26.65 -1.14
C ALA A 157 1.55 -27.27 -2.43
N TYR A 158 2.62 -26.68 -2.97
CA TYR A 158 3.31 -27.21 -4.14
C TYR A 158 3.92 -28.58 -3.86
N SER A 159 4.63 -28.75 -2.74
CA SER A 159 5.22 -30.05 -2.38
C SER A 159 4.14 -31.13 -2.21
N ARG A 160 3.02 -30.81 -1.56
CA ARG A 160 1.90 -31.77 -1.41
C ARG A 160 1.26 -32.14 -2.75
N ALA A 161 1.03 -31.17 -3.63
CA ALA A 161 0.46 -31.42 -4.95
C ALA A 161 1.39 -32.28 -5.82
N PHE A 162 2.70 -32.02 -5.72
CA PHE A 162 3.72 -32.80 -6.42
C PHE A 162 3.76 -34.25 -5.92
N ASP A 163 3.80 -34.46 -4.61
CA ASP A 163 3.81 -35.80 -4.00
C ASP A 163 2.53 -36.58 -4.36
N GLN A 164 1.37 -35.91 -4.32
CA GLN A 164 0.08 -36.52 -4.65
C GLN A 164 -0.01 -36.91 -6.13
N ALA A 165 0.55 -36.09 -7.03
CA ALA A 165 0.59 -36.41 -8.46
C ALA A 165 1.60 -37.53 -8.77
N LEU A 166 2.71 -37.61 -8.02
CA LEU A 166 3.67 -38.71 -8.11
C LEU A 166 3.06 -40.04 -7.66
N LEU A 167 2.25 -40.01 -6.59
CA LEU A 167 1.47 -41.16 -6.11
C LEU A 167 0.40 -41.59 -7.11
N ALA A 168 -0.30 -40.63 -7.74
CA ALA A 168 -1.30 -40.92 -8.77
C ALA A 168 -0.66 -41.55 -10.03
N ALA A 169 0.50 -41.05 -10.47
CA ALA A 169 1.24 -41.63 -11.61
C ALA A 169 1.77 -43.04 -11.33
N ARG A 170 2.02 -43.38 -10.05
CA ARG A 170 2.48 -44.72 -9.63
C ARG A 170 1.34 -45.72 -9.42
N GLY A 171 0.11 -45.24 -9.26
CA GLY A 171 -1.08 -46.02 -8.92
C GLY A 171 -2.04 -46.30 -10.08
N THR A 172 -1.80 -45.74 -11.27
CA THR A 172 -2.59 -46.11 -12.46
C THR A 172 -2.11 -47.46 -12.99
N ASP A 173 -2.87 -48.50 -12.66
CA ASP A 173 -2.79 -49.82 -13.31
C ASP A 173 -2.78 -49.64 -14.84
N PRO A 174 -1.84 -50.25 -15.58
CA PRO A 174 -1.73 -50.10 -17.04
C PRO A 174 -2.87 -50.77 -17.83
N SER A 175 -3.96 -51.20 -17.19
CA SER A 175 -5.01 -52.02 -17.81
C SER A 175 -6.20 -51.26 -18.39
N GLU A 176 -6.31 -49.94 -18.25
CA GLU A 176 -7.49 -49.17 -18.72
C GLU A 176 -7.18 -48.16 -19.84
N SER A 177 -6.35 -48.55 -20.81
CA SER A 177 -6.20 -47.81 -22.09
C SER A 177 -6.84 -48.59 -23.25
N PHE A 178 -8.16 -48.50 -23.38
CA PHE A 178 -8.94 -48.82 -24.60
C PHE A 178 -9.03 -47.52 -25.44
N TYR A 179 -8.81 -47.38 -26.75
CA TYR A 179 -8.38 -48.20 -27.88
C TYR A 179 -7.58 -47.28 -28.83
N LEU A 180 -6.44 -47.73 -29.33
CA LEU A 180 -6.00 -47.41 -30.69
C LEU A 180 -5.55 -48.71 -31.33
N VAL A 181 -6.47 -49.27 -32.13
CA VAL A 181 -6.26 -50.45 -32.95
C VAL A 181 -5.18 -50.12 -33.99
N GLY A 182 -3.98 -50.62 -33.76
CA GLY A 182 -2.92 -50.73 -34.75
C GLY A 182 -2.36 -52.14 -34.65
N THR A 183 -2.83 -53.04 -35.49
CA THR A 183 -2.39 -54.43 -35.54
C THR A 183 -0.94 -54.52 -36.03
N GLN A 184 0.03 -54.45 -35.12
CA GLN A 184 1.35 -55.03 -35.36
C GLN A 184 1.87 -55.69 -34.09
N THR A 185 2.09 -56.99 -34.21
CA THR A 185 2.82 -57.86 -33.28
C THR A 185 4.27 -57.38 -33.16
N GLY A 186 4.48 -56.34 -32.36
CA GLY A 186 5.78 -55.80 -32.01
C GLY A 186 5.87 -55.70 -30.50
N ARG A 187 6.81 -56.44 -29.91
CA ARG A 187 7.19 -56.31 -28.50
C ARG A 187 7.46 -54.82 -28.23
N PRO A 188 6.77 -54.18 -27.27
CA PRO A 188 6.92 -52.75 -27.04
C PRO A 188 8.38 -52.48 -26.72
N THR A 189 9.04 -51.74 -27.60
CA THR A 189 10.39 -51.26 -27.36
C THR A 189 10.36 -50.32 -26.16
N ASP A 190 11.40 -50.35 -25.33
CA ASP A 190 11.62 -49.54 -24.12
C ASP A 190 11.33 -48.03 -24.28
N HIS A 191 11.24 -47.56 -25.52
CA HIS A 191 10.94 -46.19 -25.90
C HIS A 191 9.46 -45.78 -25.71
N ASP A 192 8.51 -46.72 -25.81
CA ASP A 192 7.07 -46.43 -25.64
C ASP A 192 6.66 -46.40 -24.17
N ILE A 193 7.36 -47.15 -23.31
CA ILE A 193 7.15 -47.13 -21.85
C ILE A 193 7.67 -45.80 -21.27
N ARG A 194 8.76 -45.25 -21.81
CA ARG A 194 9.31 -43.94 -21.39
C ARG A 194 8.46 -42.74 -21.85
N SER A 195 7.71 -42.85 -22.94
CA SER A 195 6.91 -41.73 -23.44
C SER A 195 5.62 -41.52 -22.63
N ILE A 196 5.00 -42.60 -22.14
CA ILE A 196 3.80 -42.55 -21.28
C ILE A 196 4.13 -41.96 -19.89
N ASP A 197 5.30 -42.31 -19.32
CA ASP A 197 5.77 -41.79 -18.04
C ASP A 197 6.08 -40.28 -18.08
N LEU A 198 6.61 -39.77 -19.21
CA LEU A 198 6.80 -38.33 -19.40
C LEU A 198 5.47 -37.56 -19.48
N GLY A 199 4.47 -38.12 -20.16
CA GLY A 199 3.15 -37.48 -20.29
C GLY A 199 2.44 -37.31 -18.95
N ALA A 200 2.42 -38.36 -18.12
CA ALA A 200 1.86 -38.30 -16.78
C ALA A 200 2.57 -37.26 -15.90
N ARG A 201 3.91 -37.20 -15.99
CA ARG A 201 4.71 -36.23 -15.24
C ARG A 201 4.49 -34.78 -15.70
N VAL A 202 4.28 -34.54 -16.99
CA VAL A 202 3.94 -33.20 -17.50
C VAL A 202 2.57 -32.77 -16.98
N HIS A 203 1.55 -33.63 -17.06
CA HIS A 203 0.22 -33.30 -16.52
C HIS A 203 0.22 -33.08 -15.01
N ALA A 204 1.01 -33.85 -14.26
CA ALA A 204 1.23 -33.64 -12.82
C ALA A 204 1.81 -32.24 -12.52
N LEU A 205 2.84 -31.84 -13.27
CA LEU A 205 3.45 -30.51 -13.13
C LEU A 205 2.48 -29.38 -13.54
N GLU A 206 1.71 -29.58 -14.61
CA GLU A 206 0.68 -28.62 -15.03
C GLU A 206 -0.41 -28.45 -13.96
N ALA A 207 -0.87 -29.54 -13.35
CA ALA A 207 -1.86 -29.50 -12.28
C ALA A 207 -1.32 -28.81 -11.03
N ALA A 208 -0.08 -29.10 -10.63
CA ALA A 208 0.59 -28.43 -9.51
C ALA A 208 0.75 -26.92 -9.77
N ASN A 209 1.12 -26.53 -10.99
CA ASN A 209 1.25 -25.12 -11.36
C ASN A 209 -0.12 -24.40 -11.35
N ARG A 210 -1.19 -25.03 -11.86
CA ARG A 210 -2.55 -24.47 -11.76
C ARG A 210 -3.01 -24.30 -10.31
N ALA A 211 -2.75 -25.28 -9.45
CA ALA A 211 -3.08 -25.19 -8.02
C ALA A 211 -2.31 -24.05 -7.34
N GLN A 212 -1.02 -23.90 -7.64
CA GLN A 212 -0.20 -22.80 -7.14
C GLN A 212 -0.71 -21.43 -7.62
N GLN A 213 -1.09 -21.29 -8.88
CA GLN A 213 -1.67 -20.06 -9.42
C GLN A 213 -3.00 -19.71 -8.73
N GLN A 214 -3.86 -20.70 -8.46
CA GLN A 214 -5.11 -20.50 -7.72
C GLN A 214 -4.85 -20.10 -6.26
N ALA A 215 -3.85 -20.69 -5.62
CA ALA A 215 -3.44 -20.31 -4.27
C ALA A 215 -2.94 -18.85 -4.22
N PHE A 216 -2.10 -18.45 -5.18
CA PHE A 216 -1.66 -17.04 -5.27
C PHE A 216 -2.82 -16.10 -5.55
N LYS A 217 -3.73 -16.46 -6.47
CA LYS A 217 -4.90 -15.64 -6.79
C LYS A 217 -5.81 -15.43 -5.58
N SER A 218 -6.09 -16.50 -4.83
CA SER A 218 -6.91 -16.41 -3.61
C SER A 218 -6.19 -15.64 -2.49
N GLY A 219 -4.87 -15.79 -2.37
CA GLY A 219 -4.03 -15.00 -1.46
C GLY A 219 -4.06 -13.51 -1.76
N ILE A 220 -3.87 -13.12 -3.02
CA ILE A 220 -3.96 -11.72 -3.46
C ILE A 220 -5.35 -11.15 -3.17
N GLN A 221 -6.42 -11.88 -3.48
CA GLN A 221 -7.79 -11.43 -3.20
C GLN A 221 -8.08 -11.27 -1.70
N ARG A 222 -7.44 -12.08 -0.85
CA ARG A 222 -7.55 -11.94 0.60
C ARG A 222 -6.82 -10.69 1.08
N LEU A 223 -5.57 -10.49 0.64
CA LEU A 223 -4.78 -9.30 0.99
C LEU A 223 -5.47 -8.01 0.52
N GLN A 224 -6.05 -8.01 -0.68
CA GLN A 224 -6.84 -6.87 -1.18
C GLN A 224 -8.05 -6.57 -0.29
N ARG A 225 -8.77 -7.59 0.19
CA ARG A 225 -9.89 -7.40 1.12
C ARG A 225 -9.43 -6.90 2.49
N GLU A 226 -8.34 -7.46 3.02
CA GLU A 226 -7.78 -7.01 4.30
C GLU A 226 -7.28 -5.56 4.22
N LEU A 227 -6.65 -5.17 3.10
CA LEU A 227 -6.22 -3.81 2.85
C LEU A 227 -7.42 -2.85 2.75
N ALA A 228 -8.45 -3.20 1.98
CA ALA A 228 -9.66 -2.39 1.87
C ALA A 228 -10.38 -2.22 3.23
N LEU A 229 -10.44 -3.27 4.05
CA LEU A 229 -11.01 -3.18 5.40
C LEU A 229 -10.18 -2.29 6.33
N ARG A 230 -8.84 -2.29 6.20
CA ARG A 230 -7.98 -1.40 6.99
C ARG A 230 -8.12 0.06 6.54
N GLU A 231 -8.15 0.31 5.24
CA GLU A 231 -8.41 1.65 4.69
C GLU A 231 -9.76 2.19 5.17
N GLN A 232 -10.81 1.35 5.14
CA GLN A 232 -12.12 1.74 5.65
C GLN A 232 -12.07 2.12 7.14
N ARG A 233 -11.39 1.34 7.99
CA ARG A 233 -11.25 1.66 9.42
C ARG A 233 -10.52 2.98 9.64
N LEU A 234 -9.47 3.26 8.87
CA LEU A 234 -8.75 4.54 8.96
C LEU A 234 -9.65 5.71 8.53
N ILE A 235 -10.48 5.52 7.51
CA ILE A 235 -11.48 6.51 7.12
C ILE A 235 -12.46 6.73 8.25
N ASP A 236 -13.00 5.66 8.86
CA ASP A 236 -13.94 5.75 9.97
C ASP A 236 -13.31 6.49 11.18
N GLU A 237 -12.08 6.14 11.57
CA GLU A 237 -11.34 6.82 12.64
C GLU A 237 -11.13 8.32 12.35
N HIS A 238 -10.74 8.67 11.12
CA HIS A 238 -10.62 10.07 10.72
C HIS A 238 -11.96 10.80 10.71
N THR A 239 -13.05 10.14 10.30
CA THR A 239 -14.38 10.76 10.37
C THR A 239 -14.80 11.04 11.81
N GLU A 240 -14.58 10.10 12.73
CA GLU A 240 -14.83 10.29 14.16
C GLU A 240 -14.00 11.44 14.74
N GLU A 241 -12.73 11.55 14.35
CA GLU A 241 -11.87 12.66 14.77
C GLU A 241 -12.37 14.01 14.23
N THR A 242 -12.78 14.06 12.96
CA THR A 242 -13.34 15.29 12.38
C THR A 242 -14.64 15.72 13.06
N ASP A 243 -15.50 14.78 13.42
CA ASP A 243 -16.75 15.07 14.12
C ASP A 243 -16.50 15.50 15.57
N ARG A 244 -15.51 14.90 16.24
CA ARG A 244 -15.05 15.34 17.55
C ARG A 244 -14.52 16.78 17.52
N LEU A 245 -13.67 17.10 16.54
CA LEU A 245 -13.12 18.45 16.37
C LEU A 245 -14.22 19.47 16.03
N ARG A 246 -15.22 19.09 15.23
CA ARG A 246 -16.40 19.94 14.96
C ARG A 246 -17.18 20.23 16.23
N ALA A 247 -17.48 19.20 17.03
CA ALA A 247 -18.20 19.37 18.30
C ALA A 247 -17.42 20.27 19.28
N GLU A 248 -16.09 20.16 19.31
CA GLU A 248 -15.25 21.04 20.10
C GLU A 248 -15.27 22.49 19.58
N ASN A 249 -15.22 22.68 18.26
CA ASN A 249 -15.32 24.01 17.64
C ASN A 249 -16.66 24.68 17.98
N ASP A 250 -17.77 23.95 17.87
CA ASP A 250 -19.10 24.43 18.25
C ASP A 250 -19.16 24.82 19.73
N ARG A 251 -18.54 24.00 20.59
CA ARG A 251 -18.43 24.30 22.03
C ARG A 251 -17.65 25.59 22.28
N LEU A 252 -16.52 25.79 21.60
CA LEU A 252 -15.72 27.02 21.72
C LEU A 252 -16.47 28.24 21.18
N ASN A 253 -17.19 28.10 20.06
CA ASN A 253 -18.02 29.16 19.49
C ASN A 253 -19.09 29.63 20.48
N VAL A 254 -19.76 28.70 21.16
CA VAL A 254 -20.72 29.03 22.22
C VAL A 254 -20.05 29.79 23.38
N GLN A 255 -18.81 29.43 23.76
CA GLN A 255 -18.06 30.16 24.79
C GLN A 255 -17.70 31.58 24.33
N ILE A 256 -17.26 31.75 23.09
CA ILE A 256 -16.94 33.06 22.50
C ILE A 256 -18.18 33.96 22.51
N ILE A 257 -19.34 33.45 22.09
CA ILE A 257 -20.60 34.20 22.10
C ILE A 257 -20.96 34.65 23.54
N LYS A 258 -20.80 33.76 24.53
CA LYS A 258 -21.06 34.11 25.94
C LYS A 258 -20.11 35.18 26.47
N LEU A 259 -18.81 35.07 26.18
CA LEU A 259 -17.83 36.07 26.59
C LEU A 259 -18.09 37.41 25.93
N LYS A 260 -18.49 37.41 24.65
CA LYS A 260 -18.87 38.62 23.92
C LYS A 260 -20.09 39.29 24.53
N SER A 261 -21.16 38.54 24.84
CA SER A 261 -22.34 39.07 25.54
C SER A 261 -21.97 39.72 26.88
N ARG A 262 -21.18 39.03 27.72
CA ARG A 262 -20.72 39.56 29.01
C ARG A 262 -19.91 40.84 28.85
N TRP A 263 -19.07 40.90 27.83
CA TRP A 263 -18.27 42.08 27.52
C TRP A 263 -19.14 43.26 27.08
N ASP A 264 -20.16 43.02 26.26
CA ASP A 264 -21.09 44.05 25.83
C ASP A 264 -21.95 44.57 27.00
N ASP A 265 -22.38 43.68 27.93
CA ASP A 265 -23.05 44.08 29.18
C ASP A 265 -22.16 44.97 30.07
N LEU A 266 -20.88 44.62 30.20
CA LEU A 266 -19.90 45.42 30.95
C LEU A 266 -19.69 46.79 30.30
N LYS A 267 -19.61 46.84 28.98
CA LYS A 267 -19.52 48.10 28.23
C LYS A 267 -20.75 48.98 28.45
N GLU A 268 -21.94 48.40 28.40
CA GLU A 268 -23.18 49.15 28.62
C GLU A 268 -23.29 49.65 30.07
N SER A 269 -22.91 48.81 31.05
CA SER A 269 -22.82 49.19 32.46
C SER A 269 -21.84 50.34 32.71
N ALA A 270 -20.67 50.32 32.04
CA ALA A 270 -19.70 51.40 32.14
C ALA A 270 -20.22 52.72 31.53
N LYS A 271 -20.88 52.64 30.36
CA LYS A 271 -21.53 53.80 29.73
C LYS A 271 -22.60 54.41 30.64
N LYS A 272 -23.51 53.60 31.20
CA LYS A 272 -24.55 54.06 32.13
C LYS A 272 -23.96 54.75 33.37
N ARG A 273 -22.85 54.23 33.91
CA ARG A 273 -22.14 54.85 35.04
C ARG A 273 -21.46 56.17 34.67
N SER A 274 -20.96 56.31 33.44
CA SER A 274 -20.38 57.57 32.97
C SER A 274 -21.43 58.65 32.74
N SER A 275 -22.58 58.31 32.18
CA SER A 275 -23.67 59.27 31.93
C SER A 275 -24.38 59.73 33.21
N ALA A 276 -24.36 58.92 34.28
CA ALA A 276 -24.95 59.30 35.56
C ALA A 276 -24.07 60.25 36.40
N LYS A 277 -22.79 60.46 36.01
CA LYS A 277 -21.86 61.35 36.71
C LYS A 277 -21.80 62.77 36.13
N THR A 278 -22.38 62.97 34.96
CA THR A 278 -22.60 64.28 34.31
C THR A 278 -23.96 64.82 34.68
#